data_AF-A0A9Q2NSR3-F1
#
_entry.id   AF-A0A9Q2NSR3-F1
#
_cell.length_a   1.000
_cell.length_b   1.000
_cell.length_c   1.000
_cell.angle_alpha   90.00
_cell.angle_beta   90.00
_cell.angle_gamma   90.00
#
_symmetry.space_group_name_H-M   'P 1'
#
loop_
_entity.id
_entity.type
_entity.pdbx_description
1 polymer ?
#
loop_
_entity_poly.entity_id
_entity_poly.type
_entity_poly.pdbx_seq_one_letter_code
_entity_poly.pdbx_strand_id
1 'polypeptide(L)'
;MQDYIPNEVLAIIESEASDAWQEGRIRKALKTARSSAYVYRKRNRRKLPETTNKIIKKAIRSENKHVSRLARRIILRAKGRIRGKVTFDSFPPSALMAKMKRSILLDGLYPERRTEWTPIYKRIKSRETDEINVENFCFLSNPEKTLENLVLICRAEAKFLSSKINFIDEICLDIGAWLVLAAARSDMAPVFSGGEISNSITKVISSLGLKQLLRFSVEAEHSHEKDIWSFPLRTRRRAGSSTSLTQHIDPQAAEKVGGELCDALNEWLGECIDHELTTQGRRSVKKIVGETLDNAERHSRREYENDGDWLLTGFMAKREGPNGPLFRFQLAFLSIGSSISDTIQDAPSVIIQEMEKYVRMHATSMPNHKFAEQHLRTVYALQDTVTRDHSAAAEGRGGTGFRDIICLFSDLASLEAQNNDASLCIVSGRTCLHIAHEHAEAAFPAPGERFNIWLNEHNRKEHPPLPYTVKDLANQFCGTLVTMGFTLDRGFLERASDDPD
;
A
#
# COMPACT_ATOMS: atom_id res chain seq x y z
N MET A 1 26.92 4.01 -22.88
CA MET A 1 26.14 3.43 -23.99
C MET A 1 24.85 2.90 -23.40
N GLN A 2 23.77 3.63 -23.66
CA GLN A 2 22.46 3.47 -23.05
C GLN A 2 21.60 2.77 -24.10
N ASP A 3 21.35 1.48 -23.93
CA ASP A 3 20.62 0.70 -24.93
C ASP A 3 19.14 1.09 -24.90
N TYR A 4 18.74 1.77 -25.96
CA TYR A 4 17.37 2.16 -26.27
C TYR A 4 16.53 0.91 -26.48
N ILE A 5 15.61 0.62 -25.56
CA ILE A 5 14.59 -0.41 -25.76
C ILE A 5 13.49 0.24 -26.61
N PRO A 6 13.21 -0.27 -27.83
CA PRO A 6 12.21 0.34 -28.71
C PRO A 6 10.83 0.40 -28.04
N ASN A 7 10.09 1.49 -28.25
CA ASN A 7 8.74 1.71 -27.69
C ASN A 7 7.75 0.57 -28.00
N GLU A 8 7.95 -0.14 -29.11
CA GLU A 8 7.18 -1.34 -29.47
C GLU A 8 7.41 -2.51 -28.49
N VAL A 9 8.62 -2.66 -27.95
CA VAL A 9 8.95 -3.67 -26.94
C VAL A 9 8.34 -3.30 -25.58
N LEU A 10 8.30 -2.00 -25.24
CA LEU A 10 7.60 -1.52 -24.03
C LEU A 10 6.09 -1.73 -24.12
N ALA A 11 5.48 -1.49 -25.28
CA ALA A 11 4.06 -1.77 -25.53
C ALA A 11 3.74 -3.27 -25.45
N ILE A 12 4.64 -4.14 -25.91
CA ILE A 12 4.52 -5.59 -25.76
C ILE A 12 4.62 -5.99 -24.28
N ILE A 13 5.58 -5.44 -23.53
CA ILE A 13 5.74 -5.68 -22.08
C ILE A 13 4.49 -5.26 -21.29
N GLU A 14 3.88 -4.12 -21.63
CA GLU A 14 2.65 -3.64 -21.01
C GLU A 14 1.43 -4.48 -21.40
N SER A 15 1.35 -4.94 -22.65
CA SER A 15 0.30 -5.85 -23.12
C SER A 15 0.41 -7.26 -22.53
N GLU A 16 1.63 -7.76 -22.28
CA GLU A 16 1.87 -9.09 -21.71
C GLU A 16 1.74 -9.11 -20.17
N ALA A 17 1.98 -7.98 -19.50
CA ALA A 17 1.75 -7.85 -18.05
C ALA A 17 0.26 -7.96 -17.70
N SER A 18 -0.63 -7.60 -18.63
CA SER A 18 -2.09 -7.80 -18.54
C SER A 18 -2.49 -9.29 -18.64
N ASP A 19 -1.73 -10.08 -19.40
CA ASP A 19 -2.10 -11.46 -19.78
C ASP A 19 -1.43 -12.56 -18.95
N ALA A 20 -0.64 -12.20 -17.93
CA ALA A 20 0.18 -13.11 -17.15
C ALA A 20 -0.58 -14.08 -16.21
N TRP A 21 -1.91 -14.10 -16.25
CA TRP A 21 -2.74 -14.96 -15.41
C TRP A 21 -3.43 -16.04 -16.24
N GLN A 22 -2.64 -17.05 -16.63
CA GLN A 22 -3.11 -18.18 -17.42
C GLN A 22 -3.95 -19.18 -16.61
N GLU A 23 -5.22 -18.83 -16.35
CA GLU A 23 -6.26 -19.81 -16.03
C GLU A 23 -7.14 -20.18 -17.25
N GLY A 24 -7.19 -19.31 -18.26
CA GLY A 24 -8.07 -19.46 -19.43
C GLY A 24 -7.71 -20.63 -20.35
N ARG A 25 -6.42 -20.85 -20.65
CA ARG A 25 -5.97 -21.90 -21.59
C ARG A 25 -6.17 -23.32 -21.04
N ILE A 26 -5.92 -23.52 -19.74
CA ILE A 26 -6.08 -24.81 -19.07
C ILE A 26 -7.56 -25.17 -18.95
N ARG A 27 -8.40 -24.20 -18.53
CA ARG A 27 -9.87 -24.37 -18.51
C ARG A 27 -10.42 -24.66 -19.92
N LYS A 28 -9.93 -23.95 -20.95
CA LYS A 28 -10.31 -24.19 -22.37
C LYS A 28 -9.90 -25.59 -22.84
N ALA A 29 -8.68 -26.05 -22.57
CA ALA A 29 -8.21 -27.38 -22.96
C ALA A 29 -9.01 -28.51 -22.28
N LEU A 30 -9.31 -28.38 -20.99
CA LEU A 30 -10.15 -29.33 -20.25
C LEU A 30 -11.61 -29.31 -20.73
N LYS A 31 -12.17 -28.12 -21.02
CA LYS A 31 -13.51 -27.95 -21.58
C LYS A 31 -13.60 -28.61 -22.96
N THR A 32 -12.62 -28.36 -23.83
CA THR A 32 -12.52 -29.01 -25.15
C THR A 32 -12.40 -30.53 -25.03
N ALA A 33 -11.53 -31.04 -24.14
CA ALA A 33 -11.38 -32.48 -23.94
C ALA A 33 -12.66 -33.15 -23.40
N ARG A 34 -13.40 -32.47 -22.51
CA ARG A 34 -14.71 -32.92 -22.01
C ARG A 34 -15.75 -32.94 -23.14
N SER A 35 -15.81 -31.89 -23.96
CA SER A 35 -16.68 -31.83 -25.13
C SER A 35 -16.36 -32.91 -26.16
N SER A 36 -15.08 -33.12 -26.49
CA SER A 36 -14.65 -34.20 -27.39
C SER A 36 -14.97 -35.59 -26.84
N ALA A 37 -14.78 -35.82 -25.53
CA ALA A 37 -15.15 -37.09 -24.89
C ALA A 37 -16.67 -37.33 -24.91
N TYR A 38 -17.48 -36.27 -24.75
CA TYR A 38 -18.94 -36.35 -24.87
C TYR A 38 -19.37 -36.70 -26.29
N VAL A 39 -18.85 -35.99 -27.30
CA VAL A 39 -19.13 -36.26 -28.72
C VAL A 39 -18.72 -37.68 -29.11
N TYR A 40 -17.55 -38.14 -28.65
CA TYR A 40 -17.08 -39.50 -28.90
C TYR A 40 -18.01 -40.58 -28.33
N ARG A 41 -18.56 -40.37 -27.13
CA ARG A 41 -19.57 -41.28 -26.54
C ARG A 41 -20.86 -41.28 -27.35
N LYS A 42 -21.34 -40.10 -27.75
CA LYS A 42 -22.60 -39.97 -28.50
C LYS A 42 -22.52 -40.66 -29.87
N ARG A 43 -21.37 -40.56 -30.56
CA ARG A 43 -21.15 -41.16 -31.88
C ARG A 43 -20.96 -42.67 -31.86
N ASN A 44 -20.28 -43.21 -30.84
CA ASN A 44 -19.82 -44.60 -30.86
C ASN A 44 -20.56 -45.54 -29.90
N ARG A 45 -21.44 -45.02 -29.02
CA ARG A 45 -22.23 -45.86 -28.11
C ARG A 45 -23.43 -46.43 -28.86
N ARG A 46 -23.53 -47.76 -28.89
CA ARG A 46 -24.66 -48.45 -29.50
C ARG A 46 -25.82 -48.56 -28.51
N LYS A 47 -27.04 -48.33 -28.98
CA LYS A 47 -28.26 -48.62 -28.20
C LYS A 47 -28.32 -50.11 -27.93
N LEU A 48 -28.74 -50.47 -26.73
CA LEU A 48 -29.01 -51.87 -26.40
C LEU A 48 -30.24 -52.31 -27.20
N PRO A 49 -30.14 -53.38 -27.99
CA PRO A 49 -31.28 -53.89 -28.72
C PRO A 49 -32.27 -54.53 -27.74
N GLU A 50 -33.56 -54.44 -28.06
CA GLU A 50 -34.66 -55.03 -27.28
C GLU A 50 -34.76 -56.56 -27.43
N THR A 51 -33.69 -57.23 -27.87
CA THR A 51 -33.68 -58.68 -28.09
C THR A 51 -33.51 -59.46 -26.78
N THR A 52 -34.08 -60.66 -26.70
CA THR A 52 -33.85 -61.59 -25.57
C THR A 52 -32.48 -62.28 -25.62
N ASN A 53 -31.73 -62.12 -26.71
CA ASN A 53 -30.44 -62.77 -26.91
C ASN A 53 -29.34 -62.17 -26.00
N LYS A 54 -29.05 -62.89 -24.90
CA LYS A 54 -28.07 -62.50 -23.88
C LYS A 54 -26.66 -62.34 -24.45
N ILE A 55 -26.28 -63.08 -25.48
CA ILE A 55 -24.94 -63.04 -26.11
C ILE A 55 -24.75 -61.69 -26.81
N ILE A 56 -25.74 -61.27 -27.61
CA ILE A 56 -25.71 -59.99 -28.34
C ILE A 56 -25.71 -58.81 -27.35
N LYS A 57 -26.53 -58.86 -26.30
CA LYS A 57 -26.53 -57.84 -25.23
C LYS A 57 -25.19 -57.75 -24.50
N LYS A 58 -24.53 -58.88 -24.24
CA LYS A 58 -23.21 -58.93 -23.60
C LYS A 58 -22.12 -58.33 -24.50
N ALA A 59 -22.15 -58.62 -25.79
CA ALA A 59 -21.21 -58.06 -26.78
C ALA A 59 -21.33 -56.52 -26.84
N ILE A 60 -22.56 -55.99 -26.97
CA ILE A 60 -22.81 -54.54 -27.05
C ILE A 60 -22.46 -53.84 -25.73
N ARG A 61 -22.69 -54.47 -24.57
CA ARG A 61 -22.22 -53.95 -23.27
C ARG A 61 -20.70 -53.86 -23.20
N SER A 62 -19.99 -54.87 -23.70
CA SER A 62 -18.53 -54.89 -23.75
C SER A 62 -17.98 -53.77 -24.64
N GLU A 63 -18.58 -53.59 -25.81
CA GLU A 63 -18.25 -52.53 -26.77
C GLU A 63 -18.51 -51.13 -26.18
N ASN A 64 -19.67 -50.92 -25.55
CA ASN A 64 -19.98 -49.67 -24.85
C ASN A 64 -19.03 -49.38 -23.66
N LYS A 65 -18.57 -50.43 -22.96
CA LYS A 65 -17.56 -50.32 -21.90
C LYS A 65 -16.17 -49.99 -22.48
N HIS A 66 -15.86 -50.44 -23.69
CA HIS A 66 -14.65 -50.07 -24.41
C HIS A 66 -14.68 -48.59 -24.85
N VAL A 67 -15.78 -48.14 -25.45
CA VAL A 67 -16.02 -46.73 -25.84
C VAL A 67 -15.90 -45.79 -24.63
N SER A 68 -16.49 -46.17 -23.49
CA SER A 68 -16.41 -45.39 -22.25
C SER A 68 -14.98 -45.29 -21.71
N ARG A 69 -14.19 -46.37 -21.81
CA ARG A 69 -12.77 -46.39 -21.45
C ARG A 69 -11.93 -45.49 -22.36
N LEU A 70 -12.20 -45.49 -23.67
CA LEU A 70 -11.51 -44.61 -24.63
C LEU A 70 -11.85 -43.14 -24.39
N ALA A 71 -13.12 -42.80 -24.17
CA ALA A 71 -13.55 -41.44 -23.82
C ALA A 71 -12.89 -40.96 -22.51
N ARG A 72 -12.80 -41.83 -21.50
CA ARG A 72 -12.08 -41.53 -20.25
C ARG A 72 -10.58 -41.32 -20.50
N ARG A 73 -9.97 -42.08 -21.42
CA ARG A 73 -8.56 -41.92 -21.83
C ARG A 73 -8.29 -40.55 -22.48
N ILE A 74 -9.23 -39.97 -23.22
CA ILE A 74 -9.09 -38.61 -23.78
C ILE A 74 -8.95 -37.59 -22.65
N ILE A 75 -9.83 -37.67 -21.64
CA ILE A 75 -9.79 -36.79 -20.46
C ILE A 75 -8.53 -37.05 -19.63
N LEU A 76 -8.16 -38.32 -19.43
CA LEU A 76 -6.97 -38.69 -18.67
C LEU A 76 -5.67 -38.31 -19.38
N ARG A 77 -5.61 -38.32 -20.71
CA ARG A 77 -4.46 -37.79 -21.48
C ARG A 77 -4.37 -36.28 -21.36
N ALA A 78 -5.49 -35.55 -21.41
CA ALA A 78 -5.50 -34.13 -21.13
C ALA A 78 -5.03 -33.84 -19.70
N LYS A 79 -5.57 -34.55 -18.69
CA LYS A 79 -5.14 -34.47 -17.29
C LYS A 79 -3.69 -34.90 -17.06
N GLY A 80 -3.19 -35.89 -17.81
CA GLY A 80 -1.81 -36.40 -17.71
C GLY A 80 -0.80 -35.45 -18.34
N ARG A 81 -1.17 -34.79 -19.45
CA ARG A 81 -0.41 -33.66 -20.00
C ARG A 81 -0.37 -32.48 -19.03
N ILE A 82 -1.41 -32.29 -18.21
CA ILE A 82 -1.49 -31.25 -17.17
C ILE A 82 -0.71 -31.65 -15.91
N ARG A 83 -0.73 -32.93 -15.49
CA ARG A 83 -0.10 -33.41 -14.25
C ARG A 83 1.41 -33.65 -14.35
N GLY A 84 1.96 -33.88 -15.55
CA GLY A 84 3.38 -34.17 -15.75
C GLY A 84 4.20 -33.03 -16.34
N LYS A 85 3.56 -31.90 -16.63
CA LYS A 85 4.18 -30.72 -17.21
C LYS A 85 3.52 -29.49 -16.57
N VAL A 86 4.09 -29.01 -15.48
CA VAL A 86 4.23 -27.56 -15.35
C VAL A 86 5.21 -27.18 -16.47
N THR A 87 4.70 -27.08 -17.70
CA THR A 87 5.45 -26.55 -18.82
C THR A 87 5.66 -25.08 -18.52
N PHE A 88 6.91 -24.68 -18.39
CA PHE A 88 7.38 -23.29 -18.36
C PHE A 88 7.12 -22.58 -19.73
N ASP A 89 6.01 -22.87 -20.40
CA ASP A 89 5.56 -22.21 -21.64
C ASP A 89 4.88 -20.85 -21.37
N SER A 90 5.10 -20.25 -20.19
CA SER A 90 4.30 -19.09 -19.76
C SER A 90 5.00 -18.03 -18.90
N PHE A 91 6.33 -18.06 -18.75
CA PHE A 91 6.99 -16.82 -18.33
C PHE A 91 7.07 -15.93 -19.57
N PRO A 92 6.45 -14.74 -19.55
CA PRO A 92 6.58 -13.83 -20.67
C PRO A 92 8.09 -13.55 -20.85
N PRO A 93 8.61 -13.51 -22.09
CA PRO A 93 10.03 -13.25 -22.33
C PRO A 93 10.55 -12.03 -21.56
N SER A 94 9.69 -11.03 -21.37
CA SER A 94 9.92 -9.85 -20.52
C SER A 94 10.26 -10.17 -19.07
N ALA A 95 9.62 -11.17 -18.45
CA ALA A 95 9.94 -11.64 -17.09
C ALA A 95 11.30 -12.34 -17.04
N LEU A 96 11.67 -13.13 -18.04
CA LEU A 96 12.97 -13.81 -18.08
C LEU A 96 14.14 -12.83 -18.31
N MET A 97 13.86 -11.74 -19.02
CA MET A 97 14.80 -10.64 -19.27
C MET A 97 14.79 -9.58 -18.16
N ALA A 98 13.94 -9.72 -17.14
CA ALA A 98 13.87 -8.76 -16.05
C ALA A 98 15.22 -8.67 -15.34
N LYS A 99 15.70 -7.44 -15.20
CA LYS A 99 16.92 -7.10 -14.46
C LYS A 99 16.53 -6.53 -13.11
N MET A 100 17.41 -6.68 -12.12
CA MET A 100 17.26 -6.00 -10.84
C MET A 100 17.21 -4.50 -11.07
N LYS A 101 16.08 -3.87 -10.72
CA LYS A 101 15.96 -2.42 -10.66
C LYS A 101 16.51 -1.93 -9.33
N ARG A 102 17.23 -0.80 -9.35
CA ARG A 102 17.61 -0.09 -8.14
C ARG A 102 16.37 0.59 -7.57
N SER A 103 16.14 0.44 -6.27
CA SER A 103 15.01 1.07 -5.59
C SER A 103 15.41 1.34 -4.14
N ILE A 104 15.29 2.59 -3.71
CA ILE A 104 15.63 3.01 -2.35
C ILE A 104 14.77 2.25 -1.34
N LEU A 105 13.47 2.11 -1.63
CA LEU A 105 12.53 1.40 -0.76
C LEU A 105 12.86 -0.10 -0.66
N LEU A 106 13.08 -0.79 -1.78
CA LEU A 106 13.39 -2.23 -1.77
C LEU A 106 14.74 -2.53 -1.12
N ASP A 107 15.76 -1.73 -1.44
CA ASP A 107 17.11 -1.89 -0.89
C ASP A 107 17.14 -1.52 0.61
N GLY A 108 16.23 -0.66 1.07
CA GLY A 108 16.03 -0.34 2.48
C GLY A 108 15.32 -1.43 3.27
N LEU A 109 14.21 -1.94 2.73
CA LEU A 109 13.44 -3.04 3.33
C LEU A 109 14.25 -4.34 3.38
N TYR A 110 15.05 -4.62 2.35
CA TYR A 110 15.89 -5.81 2.30
C TYR A 110 17.32 -5.45 1.84
N PRO A 111 18.21 -5.05 2.77
CA PRO A 111 19.58 -4.63 2.44
C PRO A 111 20.40 -5.68 1.68
N GLU A 112 20.20 -6.96 1.98
CA GLU A 112 20.89 -8.08 1.32
C GLU A 112 20.36 -8.35 -0.08
N ARG A 113 19.31 -7.64 -0.54
CA ARG A 113 18.74 -7.79 -1.88
C ARG A 113 19.79 -7.71 -2.97
N ARG A 114 20.72 -6.76 -2.91
CA ARG A 114 21.74 -6.58 -3.97
C ARG A 114 22.67 -7.78 -4.11
N THR A 115 22.96 -8.47 -3.02
CA THR A 115 23.85 -9.65 -3.00
C THR A 115 23.09 -10.94 -3.26
N GLU A 116 21.84 -11.03 -2.80
CA GLU A 116 21.04 -12.25 -2.85
C GLU A 116 20.09 -12.31 -4.06
N TRP A 117 19.88 -11.19 -4.76
CA TRP A 117 19.01 -11.17 -5.93
C TRP A 117 19.63 -11.99 -7.06
N THR A 118 18.88 -13.00 -7.47
CA THR A 118 19.28 -13.89 -8.58
C THR A 118 18.47 -13.56 -9.83
N PRO A 119 19.04 -13.56 -11.04
CA PRO A 119 18.23 -13.43 -12.25
C PRO A 119 17.22 -14.57 -12.40
N ILE A 120 15.99 -14.27 -12.86
CA ILE A 120 14.89 -15.26 -12.98
C ILE A 120 15.33 -16.48 -13.80
N TYR A 121 16.07 -16.30 -14.90
CA TYR A 121 16.54 -17.42 -15.72
C TYR A 121 17.48 -18.39 -14.97
N LYS A 122 18.20 -17.93 -13.93
CA LYS A 122 19.03 -18.79 -13.09
C LYS A 122 18.19 -19.56 -12.07
N ARG A 123 17.08 -18.97 -11.60
CA ARG A 123 16.12 -19.58 -10.66
C ARG A 123 15.34 -20.76 -11.26
N ILE A 124 15.26 -20.85 -12.59
CA ILE A 124 14.59 -21.96 -13.31
C ILE A 124 15.18 -23.33 -12.93
N LYS A 125 16.47 -23.37 -12.58
CA LYS A 125 17.14 -24.62 -12.20
C LYS A 125 16.67 -25.14 -10.84
N SER A 126 16.54 -24.27 -9.84
CA SER A 126 16.11 -24.67 -8.49
C SER A 126 14.59 -24.91 -8.42
N ARG A 127 13.80 -24.19 -9.23
CA ARG A 127 12.33 -24.27 -9.25
C ARG A 127 11.67 -24.01 -7.90
N GLU A 128 12.37 -23.28 -7.04
CA GLU A 128 11.85 -22.93 -5.73
C GLU A 128 10.70 -21.92 -5.89
N THR A 129 9.60 -22.22 -5.22
CA THR A 129 8.41 -21.39 -5.15
C THR A 129 8.07 -21.10 -3.70
N ASP A 130 7.40 -19.98 -3.46
CA ASP A 130 7.04 -19.55 -2.12
C ASP A 130 5.58 -19.13 -2.03
N GLU A 131 5.04 -19.18 -0.81
CA GLU A 131 3.68 -18.77 -0.50
C GLU A 131 3.70 -17.97 0.80
N ILE A 132 3.34 -16.69 0.70
CA ILE A 132 3.39 -15.74 1.80
C ILE A 132 1.96 -15.46 2.23
N ASN A 133 1.67 -15.70 3.51
CA ASN A 133 0.40 -15.34 4.12
C ASN A 133 0.61 -14.06 4.92
N VAL A 134 -0.13 -13.02 4.53
CA VAL A 134 -0.10 -11.70 5.13
C VAL A 134 -1.41 -11.52 5.91
N GLU A 135 -1.26 -11.25 7.20
CA GLU A 135 -2.35 -10.98 8.13
C GLU A 135 -2.07 -9.68 8.87
N ASN A 136 -3.13 -8.96 9.21
CA ASN A 136 -3.09 -7.69 9.91
C ASN A 136 -2.20 -6.67 9.20
N PHE A 137 -2.36 -6.52 7.89
CA PHE A 137 -1.56 -5.64 7.04
C PHE A 137 -1.93 -4.17 7.25
N CYS A 138 -1.41 -3.60 8.35
CA CYS A 138 -1.85 -2.32 8.89
C CYS A 138 -0.77 -1.69 9.78
N PHE A 139 -0.25 -0.52 9.39
CA PHE A 139 0.68 0.26 10.19
C PHE A 139 0.05 0.93 11.40
N LEU A 140 -1.26 1.25 11.34
CA LEU A 140 -1.97 1.87 12.47
C LEU A 140 -1.98 0.95 13.69
N SER A 141 -2.27 -0.35 13.50
CA SER A 141 -2.36 -1.31 14.60
C SER A 141 -1.13 -2.20 14.75
N ASN A 142 -0.51 -2.65 13.65
CA ASN A 142 0.55 -3.66 13.64
C ASN A 142 1.76 -3.25 12.77
N PRO A 143 2.45 -2.14 13.09
CA PRO A 143 3.50 -1.60 12.21
C PRO A 143 4.71 -2.53 12.05
N GLU A 144 5.13 -3.22 13.11
CA GLU A 144 6.27 -4.16 13.04
C GLU A 144 5.95 -5.36 12.15
N LYS A 145 4.85 -6.08 12.41
CA LYS A 145 4.41 -7.22 11.58
C LYS A 145 4.15 -6.80 10.13
N THR A 146 3.60 -5.62 9.90
CA THR A 146 3.38 -5.08 8.55
C THR A 146 4.71 -4.88 7.81
N LEU A 147 5.72 -4.34 8.48
CA LEU A 147 7.04 -4.16 7.91
C LEU A 147 7.74 -5.49 7.67
N GLU A 148 7.65 -6.44 8.60
CA GLU A 148 8.16 -7.80 8.42
C GLU A 148 7.55 -8.50 7.20
N ASN A 149 6.23 -8.40 7.02
CA ASN A 149 5.53 -8.92 5.85
C ASN A 149 6.07 -8.29 4.54
N LEU A 150 6.32 -6.98 4.52
CA LEU A 150 6.95 -6.32 3.38
C LEU A 150 8.37 -6.83 3.11
N VAL A 151 9.16 -7.10 4.15
CA VAL A 151 10.49 -7.70 4.02
C VAL A 151 10.40 -9.12 3.46
N LEU A 152 9.46 -9.94 3.93
CA LEU A 152 9.22 -11.29 3.38
C LEU A 152 8.89 -11.24 1.90
N ILE A 153 8.04 -10.31 1.48
CA ILE A 153 7.72 -10.10 0.06
C ILE A 153 8.99 -9.69 -0.71
N CYS A 154 9.80 -8.75 -0.20
CA CYS A 154 11.06 -8.34 -0.85
C CYS A 154 12.06 -9.49 -0.97
N ARG A 155 12.21 -10.30 0.08
CA ARG A 155 13.05 -11.51 0.07
C ARG A 155 12.58 -12.51 -0.97
N ALA A 156 11.26 -12.69 -1.09
CA ALA A 156 10.71 -13.61 -2.06
C ALA A 156 10.95 -13.16 -3.50
N GLU A 157 10.85 -11.84 -3.76
CA GLU A 157 11.21 -11.23 -5.04
C GLU A 157 12.66 -11.51 -5.46
N ALA A 158 13.59 -11.55 -4.50
CA ALA A 158 15.01 -11.72 -4.76
C ALA A 158 15.41 -13.18 -5.08
N LYS A 159 14.70 -14.16 -4.50
CA LYS A 159 15.15 -15.57 -4.48
C LYS A 159 14.29 -16.53 -5.29
N PHE A 160 12.97 -16.41 -5.23
CA PHE A 160 12.08 -17.46 -5.75
C PHE A 160 11.76 -17.27 -7.21
N LEU A 161 11.51 -18.38 -7.90
CA LEU A 161 11.10 -18.37 -9.30
C LEU A 161 9.67 -17.87 -9.47
N SER A 162 8.80 -18.24 -8.53
CA SER A 162 7.42 -17.77 -8.46
C SER A 162 6.98 -17.71 -7.00
N SER A 163 6.21 -16.69 -6.63
CA SER A 163 5.64 -16.55 -5.30
C SER A 163 4.16 -16.16 -5.36
N LYS A 164 3.42 -16.52 -4.31
CA LYS A 164 2.03 -16.10 -4.08
C LYS A 164 1.95 -15.28 -2.80
N ILE A 165 1.11 -14.26 -2.79
CA ILE A 165 0.87 -13.42 -1.61
C ILE A 165 -0.61 -13.48 -1.26
N ASN A 166 -0.96 -14.21 -0.21
CA ASN A 166 -2.33 -14.31 0.29
C ASN A 166 -2.54 -13.24 1.36
N PHE A 167 -3.43 -12.29 1.11
CA PHE A 167 -3.91 -11.32 2.08
C PHE A 167 -5.17 -11.87 2.74
N ILE A 168 -5.03 -12.29 4.00
CA ILE A 168 -6.08 -12.98 4.76
C ILE A 168 -7.11 -11.98 5.31
N ASP A 169 -6.74 -10.69 5.39
CA ASP A 169 -7.59 -9.64 5.92
C ASP A 169 -8.92 -9.51 5.16
N GLU A 170 -10.02 -9.42 5.91
CA GLU A 170 -11.36 -9.29 5.32
C GLU A 170 -11.63 -7.89 4.78
N ILE A 171 -11.04 -6.86 5.41
CA ILE A 171 -11.23 -5.44 5.07
C ILE A 171 -9.91 -4.68 5.08
N CYS A 172 -9.84 -3.61 4.30
CA CYS A 172 -8.68 -2.71 4.30
C CYS A 172 -8.77 -1.77 5.50
N LEU A 173 -7.91 -1.98 6.50
CA LEU A 173 -7.88 -1.17 7.73
C LEU A 173 -6.93 0.03 7.65
N ASP A 174 -5.92 -0.03 6.77
CA ASP A 174 -4.90 0.98 6.56
C ASP A 174 -4.46 0.98 5.09
N ILE A 175 -4.70 2.08 4.39
CA ILE A 175 -4.30 2.21 2.98
C ILE A 175 -2.80 2.46 2.81
N GLY A 176 -2.12 2.95 3.85
CA GLY A 176 -0.68 3.20 3.85
C GLY A 176 0.14 1.95 3.59
N ALA A 177 -0.21 0.82 4.21
CA ALA A 177 0.44 -0.48 3.96
C ALA A 177 0.37 -0.88 2.47
N TRP A 178 -0.78 -0.69 1.83
CA TRP A 178 -0.98 -0.96 0.41
C TRP A 178 -0.24 0.01 -0.49
N LEU A 179 -0.14 1.29 -0.09
CA LEU A 179 0.59 2.31 -0.82
C LEU A 179 2.10 2.00 -0.85
N VAL A 180 2.66 1.57 0.28
CA VAL A 180 4.06 1.12 0.38
C VAL A 180 4.29 -0.10 -0.51
N LEU A 181 3.39 -1.08 -0.47
CA LEU A 181 3.48 -2.25 -1.33
C LEU A 181 3.39 -1.86 -2.81
N ALA A 182 2.49 -0.97 -3.19
CA ALA A 182 2.35 -0.49 -4.58
C ALA A 182 3.63 0.21 -5.07
N ALA A 183 4.22 1.06 -4.23
CA ALA A 183 5.50 1.70 -4.52
C ALA A 183 6.61 0.66 -4.73
N ALA A 184 6.74 -0.31 -3.82
CA ALA A 184 7.74 -1.36 -3.89
C ALA A 184 7.55 -2.24 -5.14
N ARG A 185 6.30 -2.65 -5.44
CA ARG A 185 5.94 -3.51 -6.57
C ARG A 185 6.30 -2.92 -7.94
N SER A 186 6.31 -1.59 -8.08
CA SER A 186 6.68 -0.91 -9.33
C SER A 186 8.11 -1.26 -9.80
N ASP A 187 9.01 -1.50 -8.84
CA ASP A 187 10.42 -1.82 -9.08
C ASP A 187 10.75 -3.32 -8.89
N MET A 188 9.80 -4.13 -8.44
CA MET A 188 9.96 -5.58 -8.30
C MET A 188 9.92 -6.32 -9.64
N ALA A 189 10.69 -7.41 -9.72
CA ALA A 189 10.55 -8.38 -10.80
C ALA A 189 9.17 -9.06 -10.77
N PRO A 190 8.61 -9.44 -11.93
CA PRO A 190 7.27 -10.03 -12.04
C PRO A 190 7.28 -11.52 -11.66
N VAL A 191 7.62 -11.84 -10.41
CA VAL A 191 7.64 -13.23 -9.89
C VAL A 191 6.37 -13.60 -9.12
N PHE A 192 5.52 -12.63 -8.84
CA PHE A 192 4.29 -12.86 -8.08
C PHE A 192 3.16 -13.19 -9.04
N SER A 193 2.63 -14.41 -8.91
CA SER A 193 1.73 -15.06 -9.86
C SER A 193 0.33 -15.30 -9.30
N GLY A 194 0.05 -14.81 -8.09
CA GLY A 194 -1.04 -15.36 -7.30
C GLY A 194 -1.27 -14.67 -5.98
N GLY A 195 -2.51 -14.80 -5.53
CA GLY A 195 -2.83 -14.77 -4.11
C GLY A 195 -4.33 -14.69 -3.84
N GLU A 196 -4.69 -15.08 -2.63
CA GLU A 196 -6.01 -14.82 -2.08
C GLU A 196 -6.08 -13.37 -1.59
N ILE A 197 -7.18 -12.70 -1.87
CA ILE A 197 -7.47 -11.36 -1.38
C ILE A 197 -8.98 -11.24 -1.28
N SER A 198 -9.47 -10.64 -0.19
CA SER A 198 -10.90 -10.47 0.00
C SER A 198 -11.52 -9.55 -1.06
N ASN A 199 -12.80 -9.77 -1.36
CA ASN A 199 -13.54 -8.93 -2.31
C ASN A 199 -13.61 -7.47 -1.84
N SER A 200 -13.73 -7.22 -0.52
CA SER A 200 -13.78 -5.87 0.04
C SER A 200 -12.48 -5.10 -0.23
N ILE A 201 -11.33 -5.71 0.04
CA ILE A 201 -10.02 -5.11 -0.26
C ILE A 201 -9.83 -4.93 -1.77
N THR A 202 -10.25 -5.91 -2.56
CA THR A 202 -10.19 -5.85 -4.03
C THR A 202 -10.94 -4.64 -4.59
N LYS A 203 -12.15 -4.38 -4.09
CA LYS A 203 -12.93 -3.21 -4.48
C LYS A 203 -12.18 -1.92 -4.15
N VAL A 204 -11.61 -1.79 -2.95
CA VAL A 204 -10.81 -0.64 -2.53
C VAL A 204 -9.62 -0.44 -3.48
N ILE A 205 -8.78 -1.47 -3.66
CA ILE A 205 -7.60 -1.43 -4.54
C ILE A 205 -7.97 -1.05 -5.98
N SER A 206 -9.09 -1.58 -6.48
CA SER A 206 -9.56 -1.30 -7.84
C SER A 206 -10.06 0.14 -7.97
N SER A 207 -10.84 0.63 -7.00
CA SER A 207 -11.36 2.01 -6.98
C SER A 207 -10.24 3.06 -6.93
N LEU A 208 -9.15 2.76 -6.23
CA LEU A 208 -8.00 3.68 -6.08
C LEU A 208 -7.03 3.65 -7.26
N GLY A 209 -7.24 2.76 -8.24
CA GLY A 209 -6.34 2.58 -9.38
C GLY A 209 -5.02 1.86 -9.04
N LEU A 210 -4.91 1.25 -7.85
CA LEU A 210 -3.69 0.57 -7.39
C LEU A 210 -3.44 -0.78 -8.10
N LYS A 211 -4.45 -1.34 -8.76
CA LYS A 211 -4.38 -2.64 -9.46
C LYS A 211 -3.20 -2.72 -10.44
N GLN A 212 -2.94 -1.65 -11.18
CA GLN A 212 -1.86 -1.62 -12.19
C GLN A 212 -0.48 -1.68 -11.53
N LEU A 213 -0.26 -0.95 -10.42
CA LEU A 213 1.00 -0.93 -9.70
C LEU A 213 1.25 -2.24 -8.93
N LEU A 214 0.21 -2.78 -8.31
CA LEU A 214 0.28 -4.05 -7.60
C LEU A 214 0.41 -5.24 -8.55
N ARG A 215 0.04 -5.07 -9.83
CA ARG A 215 -0.01 -6.10 -10.88
C ARG A 215 -0.85 -7.31 -10.46
N PHE A 216 -1.97 -7.07 -9.78
CA PHE A 216 -2.92 -8.12 -9.43
C PHE A 216 -3.96 -8.26 -10.54
N SER A 217 -4.25 -9.49 -10.95
CA SER A 217 -5.39 -9.77 -11.85
C SER A 217 -6.65 -10.03 -11.03
N VAL A 218 -7.16 -9.02 -10.34
CA VAL A 218 -8.43 -9.18 -9.64
C VAL A 218 -9.54 -8.52 -10.42
N GLU A 219 -10.54 -9.29 -10.82
CA GLU A 219 -11.82 -8.76 -11.29
C GLU A 219 -12.72 -8.66 -10.06
N ALA A 220 -13.01 -7.43 -9.61
CA ALA A 220 -13.98 -7.25 -8.54
C ALA A 220 -15.35 -7.72 -9.05
N GLU A 221 -16.02 -8.60 -8.32
CA GLU A 221 -17.47 -8.79 -8.46
C GLU A 221 -18.12 -7.51 -7.93
N HIS A 222 -18.51 -6.61 -8.85
CA HIS A 222 -19.14 -5.36 -8.48
C HIS A 222 -20.58 -5.67 -8.04
N SER A 223 -20.88 -5.52 -6.75
CA SER A 223 -22.25 -5.33 -6.30
C SER A 223 -22.78 -4.02 -6.88
N HIS A 224 -24.07 -3.96 -7.19
CA HIS A 224 -24.70 -2.74 -7.72
C HIS A 224 -24.71 -1.56 -6.74
N GLU A 225 -24.45 -1.80 -5.46
CA GLU A 225 -24.41 -0.77 -4.42
C GLU A 225 -23.00 -0.16 -4.29
N LYS A 226 -22.90 1.17 -4.40
CA LYS A 226 -21.67 1.95 -4.19
C LYS A 226 -21.38 2.01 -2.69
N ASP A 227 -20.41 1.24 -2.23
CA ASP A 227 -20.00 1.15 -0.82
C ASP A 227 -18.62 1.78 -0.56
N ILE A 228 -17.95 2.27 -1.60
CA ILE A 228 -16.61 2.86 -1.54
C ILE A 228 -16.57 4.13 -2.40
N TRP A 229 -15.99 5.19 -1.84
CA TRP A 229 -15.66 6.43 -2.52
C TRP A 229 -14.15 6.64 -2.43
N SER A 230 -13.50 6.86 -3.57
CA SER A 230 -12.05 6.80 -3.69
C SER A 230 -11.47 8.15 -4.04
N PHE A 231 -10.32 8.47 -3.45
CA PHE A 231 -9.38 9.45 -3.94
C PHE A 231 -8.24 8.70 -4.66
N PRO A 232 -8.32 8.56 -6.01
CA PRO A 232 -7.40 7.72 -6.76
C PRO A 232 -5.96 8.14 -6.56
N LEU A 233 -5.04 7.18 -6.71
CA LEU A 233 -3.63 7.43 -6.50
C LEU A 233 -3.12 8.64 -7.28
N ARG A 234 -2.51 9.58 -6.55
CA ARG A 234 -1.75 10.70 -7.08
C ARG A 234 -0.27 10.44 -6.84
N THR A 235 0.52 10.63 -7.89
CA THR A 235 1.99 10.45 -7.84
C THR A 235 2.68 11.61 -8.53
N ARG A 236 3.81 12.07 -8.00
CA ARG A 236 4.74 12.93 -8.75
C ARG A 236 5.55 12.10 -9.74
N ARG A 237 5.98 12.73 -10.85
CA ARG A 237 6.90 12.09 -11.82
C ARG A 237 8.26 11.82 -11.15
N ARG A 238 8.95 10.76 -11.58
CA ARG A 238 10.25 10.35 -11.05
C ARG A 238 11.28 11.47 -11.09
N ALA A 239 12.05 11.58 -10.01
CA ALA A 239 13.24 12.43 -9.91
C ALA A 239 14.13 12.40 -11.18
N GLY A 240 14.55 13.56 -11.66
CA GLY A 240 15.44 13.72 -12.82
C GLY A 240 14.79 13.54 -14.21
N SER A 241 13.47 13.39 -14.30
CA SER A 241 12.74 13.25 -15.58
C SER A 241 12.13 14.54 -16.13
N SER A 242 12.35 15.68 -15.45
CA SER A 242 11.81 16.97 -15.87
C SER A 242 12.66 17.62 -16.96
N THR A 243 12.07 17.87 -18.12
CA THR A 243 12.69 18.60 -19.25
C THR A 243 12.14 20.01 -19.43
N SER A 244 11.30 20.49 -18.49
CA SER A 244 10.60 21.79 -18.61
C SER A 244 11.51 22.96 -18.18
N LEU A 245 11.63 23.96 -19.06
CA LEU A 245 12.30 25.25 -18.82
C LEU A 245 11.46 26.21 -17.95
N THR A 246 10.22 25.85 -17.58
CA THR A 246 9.24 26.72 -16.90
C THR A 246 8.74 26.11 -15.59
N GLN A 247 9.63 25.55 -14.77
CA GLN A 247 9.33 24.98 -13.44
C GLN A 247 8.60 25.93 -12.48
N HIS A 248 8.71 27.25 -12.69
CA HIS A 248 8.08 28.26 -11.84
C HIS A 248 6.65 28.67 -12.27
N ILE A 249 6.13 28.14 -13.39
CA ILE A 249 4.88 28.60 -14.02
C ILE A 249 3.81 27.49 -14.07
N ASP A 250 4.19 26.21 -14.01
CA ASP A 250 3.22 25.12 -13.93
C ASP A 250 2.48 25.18 -12.58
N PRO A 251 1.13 25.13 -12.52
CA PRO A 251 0.42 25.02 -11.26
C PRO A 251 0.99 23.81 -10.50
N GLN A 252 1.60 24.10 -9.35
CA GLN A 252 2.36 23.14 -8.57
C GLN A 252 1.47 21.91 -8.34
N ALA A 253 1.96 20.71 -8.67
CA ALA A 253 1.18 19.48 -8.61
C ALA A 253 0.46 19.31 -7.25
N ALA A 254 1.05 19.83 -6.17
CA ALA A 254 0.48 19.87 -4.84
C ALA A 254 -0.81 20.71 -4.72
N GLU A 255 -0.89 21.90 -5.32
CA GLU A 255 -2.07 22.76 -5.24
C GLU A 255 -3.28 22.12 -5.95
N LYS A 256 -3.03 21.52 -7.12
CA LYS A 256 -4.05 20.77 -7.87
C LYS A 256 -4.54 19.58 -7.05
N VAL A 257 -3.63 18.78 -6.49
CA VAL A 257 -3.97 17.61 -5.69
C VAL A 257 -4.72 18.00 -4.40
N GLY A 258 -4.37 19.11 -3.77
CA GLY A 258 -5.11 19.65 -2.62
C GLY A 258 -6.54 20.05 -2.97
N GLY A 259 -6.75 20.68 -4.13
CA GLY A 259 -8.09 20.99 -4.66
C GLY A 259 -8.92 19.73 -4.90
N GLU A 260 -8.35 18.74 -5.60
CA GLU A 260 -9.03 17.47 -5.87
C GLU A 260 -9.39 16.70 -4.59
N LEU A 261 -8.53 16.74 -3.56
CA LEU A 261 -8.83 16.12 -2.27
C LEU A 261 -9.98 16.84 -1.55
N CYS A 262 -10.04 18.17 -1.61
CA CYS A 262 -11.18 18.92 -1.07
C CYS A 262 -12.49 18.52 -1.76
N ASP A 263 -12.46 18.35 -3.08
CA ASP A 263 -13.65 17.97 -3.85
C ASP A 263 -14.07 16.52 -3.52
N ALA A 264 -13.11 15.61 -3.33
CA ALA A 264 -13.39 14.26 -2.86
C ALA A 264 -13.97 14.25 -1.44
N LEU A 265 -13.41 15.03 -0.51
CA LEU A 265 -13.95 15.17 0.85
C LEU A 265 -15.37 15.72 0.85
N ASN A 266 -15.67 16.71 0.00
CA ASN A 266 -17.04 17.23 -0.16
C ASN A 266 -18.00 16.15 -0.70
N GLU A 267 -17.58 15.35 -1.69
CA GLU A 267 -18.40 14.21 -2.16
C GLU A 267 -18.69 13.23 -1.02
N TRP A 268 -17.68 12.92 -0.21
CA TRP A 268 -17.81 11.97 0.90
C TRP A 268 -18.71 12.49 2.01
N LEU A 269 -18.55 13.76 2.41
CA LEU A 269 -19.40 14.41 3.41
C LEU A 269 -20.85 14.52 2.93
N GLY A 270 -21.06 14.83 1.64
CA GLY A 270 -22.38 14.86 1.03
C GLY A 270 -23.13 13.53 1.14
N GLU A 271 -22.42 12.41 0.98
CA GLU A 271 -22.99 11.06 1.09
C GLU A 271 -23.25 10.64 2.54
N CYS A 272 -22.49 11.18 3.50
CA CYS A 272 -22.68 10.90 4.93
C CYS A 272 -23.84 11.71 5.53
N ILE A 273 -23.84 13.03 5.29
CA ILE A 273 -24.67 14.01 6.01
C ILE A 273 -25.14 15.20 5.15
N ASP A 274 -25.03 15.17 3.82
CA ASP A 274 -25.39 16.30 2.93
C ASP A 274 -24.69 17.63 3.31
N HIS A 275 -23.41 17.55 3.68
CA HIS A 275 -22.58 18.73 4.01
C HIS A 275 -21.34 18.83 3.12
N GLU A 276 -20.71 20.00 3.17
CA GLU A 276 -19.45 20.31 2.50
C GLU A 276 -18.48 21.02 3.45
N LEU A 277 -17.18 20.94 3.13
CA LEU A 277 -16.16 21.71 3.83
C LEU A 277 -16.41 23.22 3.67
N THR A 278 -16.28 23.94 4.78
CA THR A 278 -16.28 25.41 4.77
C THR A 278 -15.09 25.95 3.97
N THR A 279 -15.11 27.25 3.65
CA THR A 279 -13.95 27.91 3.00
C THR A 279 -12.68 27.76 3.83
N GLN A 280 -12.80 27.81 5.17
CA GLN A 280 -11.69 27.60 6.08
C GLN A 280 -11.23 26.13 6.07
N GLY A 281 -12.16 25.16 6.12
CA GLY A 281 -11.83 23.74 6.00
C GLY A 281 -11.09 23.39 4.70
N ARG A 282 -11.55 23.94 3.57
CA ARG A 282 -10.86 23.79 2.26
C ARG A 282 -9.44 24.38 2.29
N ARG A 283 -9.23 25.51 2.97
CA ARG A 283 -7.89 26.10 3.13
C ARG A 283 -6.99 25.21 4.01
N SER A 284 -7.50 24.68 5.12
CA SER A 284 -6.76 23.78 6.01
C SER A 284 -6.32 22.51 5.27
N VAL A 285 -7.22 21.83 4.56
CA VAL A 285 -6.88 20.63 3.77
C VAL A 285 -5.83 20.93 2.71
N LYS A 286 -5.98 22.01 1.95
CA LYS A 286 -4.99 22.41 0.94
C LYS A 286 -3.63 22.72 1.55
N LYS A 287 -3.60 23.38 2.70
CA LYS A 287 -2.36 23.69 3.42
C LYS A 287 -1.64 22.41 3.85
N ILE A 288 -2.37 21.44 4.39
CA ILE A 288 -1.83 20.13 4.82
C ILE A 288 -1.25 19.35 3.65
N VAL A 289 -2.00 19.25 2.54
CA VAL A 289 -1.51 18.59 1.34
C VAL A 289 -0.28 19.31 0.82
N GLY A 290 -0.31 20.64 0.73
CA GLY A 290 0.84 21.45 0.33
C GLY A 290 2.07 21.18 1.19
N GLU A 291 1.95 21.30 2.52
CA GLU A 291 3.06 21.12 3.45
C GLU A 291 3.58 19.67 3.48
N THR A 292 2.71 18.67 3.39
CA THR A 292 3.11 17.26 3.39
C THR A 292 3.87 16.90 2.11
N LEU A 293 3.35 17.35 0.97
CA LEU A 293 3.97 17.09 -0.33
C LEU A 293 5.27 17.89 -0.48
N ASP A 294 5.28 19.16 -0.07
CA ASP A 294 6.50 19.97 -0.02
C ASP A 294 7.57 19.33 0.87
N ASN A 295 7.19 18.82 2.05
CA ASN A 295 8.12 18.13 2.94
C ASN A 295 8.67 16.86 2.29
N ALA A 296 7.84 16.11 1.56
CA ALA A 296 8.29 14.98 0.78
C ALA A 296 9.28 15.41 -0.33
N GLU A 297 9.00 16.50 -1.04
CA GLU A 297 9.86 17.02 -2.11
C GLU A 297 11.20 17.54 -1.59
N ARG A 298 11.17 18.25 -0.46
CA ARG A 298 12.36 18.81 0.18
C ARG A 298 13.19 17.71 0.82
N HIS A 299 12.60 16.90 1.70
CA HIS A 299 13.36 16.10 2.66
C HIS A 299 13.63 14.66 2.24
N SER A 300 12.98 14.13 1.21
CA SER A 300 13.14 12.71 0.85
C SER A 300 14.52 12.36 0.30
N ARG A 301 15.19 13.23 -0.45
CA ARG A 301 16.51 12.94 -1.02
C ARG A 301 17.55 13.94 -0.52
N ARG A 302 18.65 13.42 0.04
CA ARG A 302 19.78 14.23 0.49
C ARG A 302 20.65 14.68 -0.68
N GLU A 303 20.69 13.88 -1.74
CA GLU A 303 21.53 14.11 -2.90
C GLU A 303 20.91 15.06 -3.94
N TYR A 304 19.59 15.28 -3.87
CA TYR A 304 18.83 16.10 -4.82
C TYR A 304 17.82 16.97 -4.06
N GLU A 305 18.07 18.27 -3.99
CA GLU A 305 17.11 19.21 -3.39
C GLU A 305 15.86 19.37 -4.26
N ASN A 306 14.67 19.34 -3.65
CA ASN A 306 13.36 19.58 -4.28
C ASN A 306 12.95 18.57 -5.36
N ASP A 307 13.54 17.37 -5.36
CA ASP A 307 13.27 16.32 -6.34
C ASP A 307 12.77 15.00 -5.72
N GLY A 308 12.02 15.12 -4.62
CA GLY A 308 11.40 13.98 -3.96
C GLY A 308 10.25 13.34 -4.73
N ASP A 309 10.11 12.03 -4.57
CA ASP A 309 8.95 11.27 -5.06
C ASP A 309 7.91 11.14 -3.94
N TRP A 310 6.65 11.41 -4.25
CA TRP A 310 5.54 11.20 -3.32
C TRP A 310 4.36 10.50 -3.96
N LEU A 311 3.61 9.80 -3.13
CA LEU A 311 2.35 9.13 -3.45
C LEU A 311 1.30 9.54 -2.42
N LEU A 312 0.07 9.80 -2.88
CA LEU A 312 -1.08 10.13 -2.05
C LEU A 312 -2.32 9.36 -2.52
N THR A 313 -3.04 8.75 -1.60
CA THR A 313 -4.35 8.15 -1.88
C THR A 313 -5.18 8.07 -0.60
N GLY A 314 -6.49 7.94 -0.75
CA GLY A 314 -7.41 7.78 0.36
C GLY A 314 -8.75 7.24 -0.10
N PHE A 315 -9.57 6.76 0.83
CA PHE A 315 -10.92 6.31 0.53
C PHE A 315 -11.84 6.48 1.73
N MET A 316 -13.13 6.57 1.44
CA MET A 316 -14.21 6.36 2.40
C MET A 316 -14.91 5.05 2.05
N ALA A 317 -15.23 4.24 3.06
CA ALA A 317 -16.02 3.03 2.88
C ALA A 317 -17.18 2.96 3.85
N LYS A 318 -18.37 2.68 3.32
CA LYS A 318 -19.57 2.44 4.12
C LYS A 318 -19.50 1.04 4.74
N ARG A 319 -19.83 0.95 6.03
CA ARG A 319 -19.84 -0.27 6.84
C ARG A 319 -21.14 -0.36 7.62
N GLU A 320 -21.57 -1.57 7.91
CA GLU A 320 -22.69 -1.78 8.81
C GLU A 320 -22.22 -1.54 10.26
N GLY A 321 -22.92 -0.66 10.96
CA GLY A 321 -22.70 -0.38 12.37
C GLY A 321 -23.94 -0.68 13.22
N PRO A 322 -23.78 -0.71 14.55
CA PRO A 322 -24.88 -1.02 15.47
C PRO A 322 -26.04 -0.03 15.39
N ASN A 323 -25.78 1.23 15.02
CA ASN A 323 -26.76 2.32 14.98
C ASN A 323 -27.02 2.85 13.56
N GLY A 324 -26.70 2.07 12.53
CA GLY A 324 -26.80 2.48 11.12
C GLY A 324 -25.45 2.42 10.39
N PRO A 325 -25.36 3.02 9.20
CA PRO A 325 -24.12 2.99 8.42
C PRO A 325 -23.02 3.81 9.09
N LEU A 326 -21.83 3.21 9.18
CA LEU A 326 -20.59 3.87 9.59
C LEU A 326 -19.75 4.15 8.36
N PHE A 327 -19.09 5.31 8.31
CA PHE A 327 -18.24 5.69 7.19
C PHE A 327 -16.79 5.70 7.65
N ARG A 328 -16.04 4.66 7.28
CA ARG A 328 -14.62 4.56 7.63
C ARG A 328 -13.79 5.31 6.61
N PHE A 329 -13.03 6.29 7.08
CA PHE A 329 -12.11 7.07 6.30
C PHE A 329 -10.67 6.54 6.42
N GLN A 330 -9.90 6.66 5.34
CA GLN A 330 -8.48 6.33 5.26
C GLN A 330 -7.76 7.32 4.34
N LEU A 331 -6.61 7.82 4.77
CA LEU A 331 -5.75 8.70 3.99
C LEU A 331 -4.28 8.38 4.26
N ALA A 332 -3.48 8.26 3.20
CA ALA A 332 -2.05 8.03 3.35
C ALA A 332 -1.21 8.88 2.39
N PHE A 333 -0.14 9.44 2.93
CA PHE A 333 0.92 10.15 2.24
C PHE A 333 2.20 9.36 2.37
N LEU A 334 2.83 9.02 1.25
CA LEU A 334 4.08 8.29 1.21
C LEU A 334 5.14 9.13 0.51
N SER A 335 6.26 9.31 1.18
CA SER A 335 7.51 9.87 0.65
C SER A 335 8.59 8.79 0.68
N ILE A 336 9.31 8.59 -0.41
CA ILE A 336 10.36 7.55 -0.51
C ILE A 336 11.73 8.20 -0.44
N GLY A 337 12.58 7.76 0.50
CA GLY A 337 13.91 8.33 0.63
C GLY A 337 14.56 8.17 2.00
N SER A 338 15.23 9.23 2.45
CA SER A 338 15.86 9.31 3.77
C SER A 338 14.81 9.42 4.88
N SER A 339 15.16 8.91 6.06
CA SER A 339 14.29 9.04 7.24
C SER A 339 14.34 10.47 7.82
N ILE A 340 13.32 10.84 8.60
CA ILE A 340 13.28 12.08 9.38
C ILE A 340 14.52 12.16 10.29
N SER A 341 14.84 11.09 11.03
CA SER A 341 16.00 11.03 11.93
C SER A 341 17.34 11.19 11.22
N ASP A 342 17.42 10.82 9.94
CA ASP A 342 18.60 11.10 9.13
C ASP A 342 18.59 12.58 8.77
N THR A 343 17.58 13.03 8.03
CA THR A 343 17.53 14.38 7.41
C THR A 343 17.63 15.53 8.40
N ILE A 344 17.16 15.37 9.65
CA ILE A 344 17.28 16.42 10.68
C ILE A 344 18.73 16.69 11.10
N GLN A 345 19.65 15.76 10.86
CA GLN A 345 21.08 15.95 11.14
C GLN A 345 21.74 16.96 10.20
N ASP A 346 21.05 17.34 9.11
CA ASP A 346 21.51 18.36 8.17
C ASP A 346 20.98 19.76 8.54
N ALA A 347 20.37 19.91 9.73
CA ALA A 347 19.82 21.17 10.21
C ALA A 347 20.88 22.17 10.69
N PRO A 348 20.52 23.46 10.88
CA PRO A 348 21.41 24.44 11.50
C PRO A 348 22.00 23.96 12.84
N SER A 349 23.26 24.34 13.10
CA SER A 349 24.02 23.87 14.26
C SER A 349 23.32 24.11 15.60
N VAL A 350 22.56 25.21 15.73
CA VAL A 350 21.76 25.51 16.92
C VAL A 350 20.68 24.45 17.15
N ILE A 351 19.97 24.06 16.10
CA ILE A 351 18.92 23.02 16.16
C ILE A 351 19.56 21.66 16.49
N ILE A 352 20.69 21.32 15.85
CA ILE A 352 21.42 20.08 16.14
C ILE A 352 21.86 20.03 17.62
N GLN A 353 22.40 21.13 18.16
CA GLN A 353 22.84 21.17 19.55
C GLN A 353 21.67 20.97 20.53
N GLU A 354 20.53 21.60 20.28
CA GLU A 354 19.33 21.44 21.11
C GLU A 354 18.71 20.04 20.98
N MET A 355 18.70 19.48 19.77
CA MET A 355 18.28 18.10 19.50
C MET A 355 19.16 17.12 20.28
N GLU A 356 20.48 17.25 20.20
CA GLU A 356 21.42 16.36 20.89
C GLU A 356 21.35 16.51 22.42
N LYS A 357 20.97 17.69 22.94
CA LYS A 357 20.64 17.84 24.37
C LYS A 357 19.39 17.04 24.73
N TYR A 358 18.33 17.12 23.93
CA TYR A 358 17.10 16.34 24.13
C TYR A 358 17.36 14.83 24.06
N VAL A 359 18.14 14.37 23.06
CA VAL A 359 18.54 12.96 22.92
C VAL A 359 19.30 12.47 24.16
N ARG A 360 20.32 13.21 24.61
CA ARG A 360 21.10 12.84 25.81
C ARG A 360 20.25 12.81 27.09
N MET A 361 19.25 13.68 27.20
CA MET A 361 18.36 13.74 28.35
C MET A 361 17.53 12.45 28.49
N HIS A 362 17.09 11.87 27.37
CA HIS A 362 16.05 10.84 27.38
C HIS A 362 16.49 9.46 26.88
N ALA A 363 17.66 9.32 26.24
CA ALA A 363 18.10 8.05 25.65
C ALA A 363 18.11 6.88 26.67
N THR A 364 18.49 7.14 27.92
CA THR A 364 18.50 6.13 28.99
C THR A 364 17.11 5.76 29.49
N SER A 365 16.10 6.58 29.23
CA SER A 365 14.69 6.35 29.61
C SER A 365 13.94 5.47 28.61
N MET A 366 14.59 5.06 27.52
CA MET A 366 14.04 4.14 26.51
C MET A 366 14.87 2.83 26.44
N PRO A 367 15.03 2.08 27.54
CA PRO A 367 15.98 0.97 27.63
C PRO A 367 15.64 -0.23 26.72
N ASN A 368 14.38 -0.34 26.29
CA ASN A 368 13.90 -1.42 25.42
C ASN A 368 13.97 -1.06 23.93
N HIS A 369 14.40 0.16 23.59
CA HIS A 369 14.49 0.62 22.21
C HIS A 369 15.94 0.53 21.75
N LYS A 370 16.21 -0.34 20.77
CA LYS A 370 17.56 -0.53 20.22
C LYS A 370 18.05 0.72 19.49
N PHE A 371 17.11 1.51 18.97
CA PHE A 371 17.38 2.71 18.18
C PHE A 371 16.84 3.99 18.84
N ALA A 372 16.88 4.05 20.19
CA ALA A 372 16.38 5.17 21.00
C ALA A 372 16.78 6.56 20.48
N GLU A 373 18.04 6.77 20.09
CA GLU A 373 18.49 8.05 19.54
C GLU A 373 17.73 8.44 18.25
N GLN A 374 17.48 7.50 17.34
CA GLN A 374 16.76 7.77 16.09
C GLN A 374 15.30 8.14 16.37
N HIS A 375 14.69 7.48 17.35
CA HIS A 375 13.33 7.81 17.74
C HIS A 375 13.24 9.21 18.36
N LEU A 376 14.15 9.54 19.29
CA LEU A 376 14.21 10.86 19.93
C LEU A 376 14.50 11.99 18.93
N ARG A 377 15.39 11.76 17.96
CA ARG A 377 15.63 12.70 16.85
C ARG A 377 14.36 12.91 16.02
N THR A 378 13.62 11.83 15.75
CA THR A 378 12.35 11.89 15.00
C THR A 378 11.30 12.70 15.77
N VAL A 379 11.10 12.44 17.08
CA VAL A 379 10.19 13.21 17.93
C VAL A 379 10.59 14.69 17.95
N TYR A 380 11.88 14.98 18.13
CA TYR A 380 12.38 16.36 18.14
C TYR A 380 12.17 17.08 16.80
N ALA A 381 12.32 16.38 15.67
CA ALA A 381 12.16 16.95 14.34
C ALA A 381 10.73 17.43 14.03
N LEU A 382 9.74 16.96 14.80
CA LEU A 382 8.33 17.27 14.60
C LEU A 382 7.84 18.52 15.34
N GLN A 383 8.71 19.13 16.16
CA GLN A 383 8.34 20.29 16.95
C GLN A 383 8.30 21.56 16.11
N ASP A 384 7.52 22.54 16.54
CA ASP A 384 7.43 23.83 15.86
C ASP A 384 8.82 24.52 15.83
N THR A 385 9.08 25.29 14.78
CA THR A 385 10.37 25.96 14.49
C THR A 385 11.57 25.02 14.23
N VAL A 386 11.38 23.70 14.29
CA VAL A 386 12.43 22.74 13.92
C VAL A 386 12.38 22.52 12.40
N THR A 387 13.45 22.91 11.72
CA THR A 387 13.59 22.80 10.27
C THR A 387 15.05 22.60 9.89
N ARG A 388 15.29 21.90 8.77
CA ARG A 388 16.63 21.84 8.17
C ARG A 388 16.95 23.06 7.30
N ASP A 389 15.95 23.85 6.94
CA ASP A 389 16.14 24.99 6.04
C ASP A 389 16.82 26.13 6.81
N HIS A 390 18.06 26.43 6.43
CA HIS A 390 18.86 27.48 7.06
C HIS A 390 18.22 28.87 6.95
N SER A 391 17.53 29.15 5.84
CA SER A 391 16.87 30.43 5.64
C SER A 391 15.62 30.56 6.53
N ALA A 392 14.78 29.52 6.56
CA ALA A 392 13.61 29.48 7.41
C ALA A 392 14.01 29.54 8.90
N ALA A 393 15.01 28.78 9.31
CA ALA A 393 15.51 28.78 10.69
C ALA A 393 16.06 30.14 11.12
N ALA A 394 16.77 30.86 10.24
CA ALA A 394 17.29 32.20 10.54
C ALA A 394 16.17 33.23 10.77
N GLU A 395 15.02 33.03 10.13
CA GLU A 395 13.84 33.88 10.25
C GLU A 395 12.87 33.41 11.35
N GLY A 396 13.21 32.35 12.10
CA GLY A 396 12.33 31.73 13.08
C GLY A 396 11.06 31.12 12.47
N ARG A 397 11.08 30.81 11.17
CA ARG A 397 9.99 30.19 10.41
C ARG A 397 10.29 28.70 10.17
N GLY A 398 9.25 27.90 9.99
CA GLY A 398 9.36 26.47 9.68
C GLY A 398 8.81 25.57 10.80
N GLY A 399 8.65 24.27 10.50
CA GLY A 399 8.11 23.29 11.45
C GLY A 399 6.56 23.25 11.55
N THR A 400 5.83 24.03 10.72
CA THR A 400 4.36 24.07 10.76
C THR A 400 3.69 22.89 10.08
N GLY A 401 4.38 22.23 9.14
CA GLY A 401 3.87 21.10 8.35
C GLY A 401 3.21 20.00 9.16
N PHE A 402 3.84 19.65 10.28
CA PHE A 402 3.35 18.59 11.12
C PHE A 402 2.20 19.02 12.02
N ARG A 403 2.24 20.26 12.52
CA ARG A 403 1.13 20.86 13.28
C ARG A 403 -0.17 20.75 12.52
N ASP A 404 -0.17 21.14 11.25
CA ASP A 404 -1.38 21.16 10.44
C ASP A 404 -1.99 19.76 10.24
N ILE A 405 -1.16 18.72 10.09
CA ILE A 405 -1.60 17.31 10.04
C ILE A 405 -2.27 16.91 11.36
N ILE A 406 -1.66 17.28 12.50
CA ILE A 406 -2.19 16.96 13.83
C ILE A 406 -3.48 17.70 14.11
N CYS A 407 -3.57 18.98 13.72
CA CYS A 407 -4.80 19.75 13.87
C CYS A 407 -5.95 19.10 13.09
N LEU A 408 -5.74 18.76 11.81
CA LEU A 408 -6.76 18.06 11.02
C LEU A 408 -7.13 16.72 11.62
N PHE A 409 -6.14 15.93 12.05
CA PHE A 409 -6.44 14.66 12.70
C PHE A 409 -7.30 14.88 13.96
N SER A 410 -6.95 15.85 14.81
CA SER A 410 -7.69 16.14 16.03
C SER A 410 -9.11 16.61 15.77
N ASP A 411 -9.31 17.49 14.78
CA ASP A 411 -10.62 17.99 14.36
C ASP A 411 -11.51 16.83 13.90
N LEU A 412 -10.92 15.83 13.24
CA LEU A 412 -11.62 14.65 12.71
C LEU A 412 -11.80 13.53 13.74
N ALA A 413 -11.04 13.55 14.84
CA ALA A 413 -10.92 12.46 15.81
C ALA A 413 -11.68 12.70 17.13
N SER A 414 -12.67 13.58 17.22
CA SER A 414 -13.25 14.06 18.50
C SER A 414 -13.69 12.99 19.53
N LEU A 415 -13.58 13.34 20.83
CA LEU A 415 -13.74 12.52 22.05
C LEU A 415 -15.13 11.93 22.34
N GLU A 416 -16.21 12.43 21.72
CA GLU A 416 -17.57 12.08 22.16
C GLU A 416 -18.09 10.73 21.64
N ALA A 417 -17.40 10.10 20.68
CA ALA A 417 -17.72 8.76 20.27
C ALA A 417 -17.29 7.79 21.38
N GLN A 418 -18.25 7.11 22.04
CA GLN A 418 -17.97 6.05 23.02
C GLN A 418 -17.08 4.90 22.49
N ASN A 419 -16.71 4.93 21.20
CA ASN A 419 -15.71 4.09 20.55
C ASN A 419 -14.95 4.91 19.48
N ASN A 420 -14.14 5.88 19.89
CA ASN A 420 -13.26 6.60 18.95
C ASN A 420 -12.17 5.66 18.42
N ASP A 421 -12.23 5.32 17.13
CA ASP A 421 -11.25 4.48 16.45
C ASP A 421 -10.24 5.28 15.60
N ALA A 422 -10.19 6.60 15.79
CA ALA A 422 -9.27 7.47 15.10
C ALA A 422 -7.81 7.17 15.48
N SER A 423 -6.98 6.98 14.46
CA SER A 423 -5.56 6.68 14.62
C SER A 423 -4.75 7.35 13.53
N LEU A 424 -3.58 7.87 13.91
CA LEU A 424 -2.55 8.43 13.04
C LEU A 424 -1.23 7.72 13.36
N CYS A 425 -0.54 7.14 12.37
CA CYS A 425 0.88 6.76 12.50
C CYS A 425 1.76 7.47 11.48
N ILE A 426 2.95 7.84 11.94
CA ILE A 426 4.08 8.26 11.10
C ILE A 426 5.15 7.17 11.16
N VAL A 427 5.44 6.54 10.03
CA VAL A 427 6.52 5.55 9.90
C VAL A 427 7.68 6.21 9.17
N SER A 428 8.85 6.28 9.81
CA SER A 428 10.06 6.82 9.19
C SER A 428 11.31 6.19 9.80
N GLY A 429 12.17 5.63 8.95
CA GLY A 429 13.37 4.93 9.41
C GLY A 429 12.98 3.73 10.27
N ARG A 430 13.45 3.71 11.51
CA ARG A 430 13.14 2.64 12.48
C ARG A 430 12.08 3.05 13.50
N THR A 431 11.38 4.16 13.25
CA THR A 431 10.39 4.73 14.18
C THR A 431 8.98 4.63 13.58
N CYS A 432 8.01 4.07 14.31
CA CYS A 432 6.58 4.44 14.12
C CYS A 432 6.15 5.26 15.32
N LEU A 433 5.65 6.46 15.04
CA LEU A 433 4.95 7.28 16.01
C LEU A 433 3.46 6.99 15.87
N HIS A 434 2.83 6.49 16.93
CA HIS A 434 1.38 6.31 17.00
C HIS A 434 0.79 7.44 17.84
N ILE A 435 -0.08 8.24 17.21
CA ILE A 435 -0.66 9.44 17.79
C ILE A 435 -2.15 9.19 17.95
N ALA A 436 -2.54 9.04 19.21
CA ALA A 436 -3.93 8.99 19.63
C ALA A 436 -4.49 10.41 19.77
N HIS A 437 -5.82 10.51 19.85
CA HIS A 437 -6.51 11.79 20.02
C HIS A 437 -6.01 12.57 21.25
N GLU A 438 -5.82 11.92 22.40
CA GLU A 438 -5.41 12.63 23.63
C GLU A 438 -4.04 13.33 23.47
N HIS A 439 -3.14 12.75 22.68
CA HIS A 439 -1.85 13.35 22.38
C HIS A 439 -1.96 14.51 21.38
N ALA A 440 -2.90 14.44 20.46
CA ALA A 440 -3.17 15.51 19.51
C ALA A 440 -3.79 16.72 20.22
N GLU A 441 -4.75 16.50 21.12
CA GLU A 441 -5.37 17.54 21.95
C GLU A 441 -4.34 18.23 22.84
N ALA A 442 -3.47 17.46 23.52
CA ALA A 442 -2.43 18.01 24.37
C ALA A 442 -1.40 18.87 23.60
N ALA A 443 -1.31 18.73 22.27
CA ALA A 443 -0.39 19.47 21.43
C ALA A 443 -0.83 20.92 21.14
N PHE A 444 -2.12 21.24 21.36
CA PHE A 444 -2.63 22.58 21.09
C PHE A 444 -2.13 23.58 22.13
N PRO A 445 -1.40 24.63 21.72
CA PRO A 445 -0.80 25.57 22.64
C PRO A 445 -1.86 26.47 23.30
N ALA A 446 -1.62 26.85 24.55
CA ALA A 446 -2.32 27.98 25.14
C ALA A 446 -1.92 29.30 24.42
N PRO A 447 -2.71 30.39 24.55
CA PRO A 447 -2.37 31.67 23.93
C PRO A 447 -0.95 32.14 24.27
N GLY A 448 -0.10 32.28 23.25
CA GLY A 448 1.30 32.70 23.38
C GLY A 448 2.32 31.55 23.49
N GLU A 449 1.87 30.29 23.52
CA GLU A 449 2.74 29.12 23.50
C GLU A 449 2.94 28.57 22.08
N ARG A 450 4.00 27.78 21.91
CA ARG A 450 4.30 27.11 20.64
C ARG A 450 3.63 25.75 20.58
N PHE A 451 3.14 25.39 19.40
CA PHE A 451 2.66 24.03 19.15
C PHE A 451 3.82 23.05 19.32
N ASN A 452 3.69 22.09 20.21
CA ASN A 452 4.68 21.04 20.41
C ASN A 452 3.97 19.75 20.78
N ILE A 453 4.52 18.61 20.40
CA ILE A 453 3.99 17.29 20.74
C ILE A 453 5.14 16.35 21.13
N TRP A 454 5.35 16.22 22.43
CA TRP A 454 6.42 15.42 23.03
C TRP A 454 6.02 13.96 23.31
N LEU A 455 4.76 13.61 23.01
CA LEU A 455 4.21 12.26 23.12
C LEU A 455 4.36 11.66 24.53
N ASN A 456 4.19 12.50 25.55
CA ASN A 456 4.16 12.12 26.97
C ASN A 456 2.92 12.69 27.68
N GLU A 457 2.63 12.19 28.87
CA GLU A 457 1.38 12.49 29.61
C GLU A 457 1.14 13.98 29.86
N HIS A 458 2.20 14.78 29.94
CA HIS A 458 2.11 16.22 30.24
C HIS A 458 2.45 17.09 29.05
N ASN A 459 2.75 16.48 27.89
CA ASN A 459 3.28 17.12 26.71
C ASN A 459 4.43 18.12 27.01
N ARG A 460 5.46 17.66 27.74
CA ARG A 460 6.61 18.50 28.12
C ARG A 460 7.94 17.96 27.61
N LYS A 461 8.84 18.86 27.19
CA LYS A 461 10.18 18.51 26.69
C LYS A 461 11.02 17.76 27.73
N GLU A 462 10.80 18.04 29.01
CA GLU A 462 11.55 17.49 30.14
C GLU A 462 11.19 16.03 30.47
N HIS A 463 10.14 15.49 29.86
CA HIS A 463 9.72 14.10 30.05
C HIS A 463 9.98 13.27 28.78
N PRO A 464 10.37 11.99 28.92
CA PRO A 464 10.59 11.11 27.77
C PRO A 464 9.26 10.75 27.10
N PRO A 465 9.25 10.43 25.80
CA PRO A 465 8.07 9.91 25.12
C PRO A 465 7.59 8.60 25.73
N LEU A 466 6.29 8.34 25.63
CA LEU A 466 5.69 7.11 26.11
C LEU A 466 6.09 5.90 25.23
N PRO A 467 6.41 4.72 25.81
CA PRO A 467 6.84 3.56 25.03
C PRO A 467 5.81 3.04 24.01
N TYR A 468 4.52 3.28 24.24
CA TYR A 468 3.45 2.83 23.34
C TYR A 468 3.16 3.81 22.20
N THR A 469 3.54 5.08 22.33
CA THR A 469 3.43 6.09 21.28
C THR A 469 4.62 6.05 20.33
N VAL A 470 5.80 5.66 20.83
CA VAL A 470 7.02 5.53 20.04
C VAL A 470 7.42 4.06 19.93
N LYS A 471 7.07 3.43 18.80
CA LYS A 471 7.37 2.01 18.54
C LYS A 471 8.69 1.86 17.78
N ASP A 472 9.56 0.98 18.29
CA ASP A 472 10.78 0.55 17.62
C ASP A 472 10.45 -0.42 16.47
N LEU A 473 11.10 -0.26 15.33
CA LEU A 473 10.95 -1.13 14.16
C LEU A 473 12.25 -1.88 13.91
N ALA A 474 12.17 -3.21 13.93
CA ALA A 474 13.30 -4.09 13.68
C ALA A 474 13.89 -3.96 12.26
N ASN A 475 13.09 -3.50 11.29
CA ASN A 475 13.50 -3.24 9.92
C ASN A 475 13.47 -1.75 9.61
N GLN A 476 14.28 -1.29 8.66
CA GLN A 476 14.34 0.12 8.29
C GLN A 476 13.32 0.43 7.19
N PHE A 477 12.51 1.45 7.41
CA PHE A 477 11.65 2.06 6.42
C PHE A 477 12.36 3.23 5.74
N CYS A 478 12.64 3.11 4.44
CA CYS A 478 13.31 4.17 3.67
C CYS A 478 12.31 5.18 3.11
N GLY A 479 11.96 6.15 3.97
CA GLY A 479 11.12 7.28 3.63
C GLY A 479 10.32 7.74 4.83
N THR A 480 9.18 8.37 4.54
CA THR A 480 8.18 8.75 5.54
C THR A 480 6.80 8.36 5.03
N LEU A 481 6.05 7.59 5.81
CA LEU A 481 4.64 7.31 5.60
C LEU A 481 3.86 8.03 6.70
N VAL A 482 2.91 8.87 6.31
CA VAL A 482 1.87 9.39 7.21
C VAL A 482 0.58 8.70 6.82
N THR A 483 0.01 7.90 7.72
CA THR A 483 -1.27 7.22 7.48
C THR A 483 -2.23 7.49 8.62
N MET A 484 -3.48 7.76 8.29
CA MET A 484 -4.53 8.04 9.25
C MET A 484 -5.83 7.34 8.85
N GLY A 485 -6.61 6.98 9.86
CA GLY A 485 -7.94 6.43 9.69
C GLY A 485 -8.83 6.79 10.86
N PHE A 486 -10.11 7.04 10.57
CA PHE A 486 -11.13 7.33 11.58
C PHE A 486 -12.50 6.96 11.02
N THR A 487 -13.47 6.75 11.91
CA THR A 487 -14.86 6.52 11.53
C THR A 487 -15.67 7.78 11.71
N LEU A 488 -16.34 8.21 10.65
CA LEU A 488 -17.39 9.22 10.70
C LEU A 488 -18.71 8.51 10.99
N ASP A 489 -19.30 8.83 12.13
CA ASP A 489 -20.70 8.51 12.39
C ASP A 489 -21.58 9.74 12.12
N ARG A 490 -22.81 9.49 11.69
CA ARG A 490 -23.75 10.55 11.31
C ARG A 490 -24.10 11.47 12.48
N GLY A 491 -24.19 10.93 13.70
CA GLY A 491 -24.52 11.74 14.87
C GLY A 491 -23.40 12.71 15.24
N PHE A 492 -22.14 12.29 15.13
CA PHE A 492 -20.96 13.14 15.30
C PHE A 492 -21.01 14.30 14.31
N LEU A 493 -21.20 13.97 13.05
CA LEU A 493 -21.20 14.93 11.96
C LEU A 493 -22.35 15.96 12.05
N GLU A 494 -23.55 15.54 12.47
CA GLU A 494 -24.69 16.43 12.75
C GLU A 494 -24.45 17.35 13.97
N ARG A 495 -23.70 16.89 14.98
CA ARG A 495 -23.34 17.74 16.14
C ARG A 495 -22.23 18.73 15.81
N ALA A 496 -21.22 18.31 15.06
CA ALA A 496 -20.11 19.16 14.63
C ALA A 496 -20.58 20.32 13.72
N SER A 497 -21.70 20.17 13.01
CA SER A 497 -22.32 21.26 12.24
C SER A 497 -23.08 22.28 13.09
N ASP A 498 -23.51 21.90 14.30
CA ASP A 498 -24.33 22.73 15.19
C ASP A 498 -23.49 23.57 16.18
N ASP A 499 -22.18 23.31 16.28
CA ASP A 499 -21.27 24.07 17.16
C ASP A 499 -20.84 25.39 16.46
N PRO A 500 -21.21 26.57 16.98
CA PRO A 500 -20.82 27.83 16.38
C PRO A 500 -19.34 28.12 16.68
N ASP A 501 -18.54 28.25 15.62
CA ASP A 501 -17.13 28.72 15.64
C ASP A 501 -16.82 29.79 16.71
#